data_AF-A0A094G7T8-F1
#
_entry.id   AF-A0A094G7T8-F1
#
_cell.length_a   1.000
_cell.length_b   1.000
_cell.length_c   1.000
_cell.angle_alpha   90.00
_cell.angle_beta   90.00
_cell.angle_gamma   90.00
#
_symmetry.space_group_name_H-M   'P 1'
#
loop_
_entity.id
_entity.type
_entity.pdbx_description
1 polymer ?
#
loop_
_entity_poly.entity_id
_entity_poly.type
_entity_poly.pdbx_seq_one_letter_code
_entity_poly.pdbx_strand_id
1 'polypeptide(L)'
;MGRIPKNAYRPFEKGPRDCLGQELAMLETRIVLALTLRKFDFKETYDELDRRLGRTPKEFPVLEKVGGRAYQVLFTAAKAKEGIPMWVSERKG
;
A
#
# COMPACT_ATOMS: atom_id res chain seq x y z
N MET A 1 -11.37 17.42 14.73
CA MET A 1 -11.20 15.96 14.62
C MET A 1 -11.97 15.31 15.78
N GLY A 2 -12.98 14.48 15.50
CA GLY A 2 -13.78 13.84 16.58
C GLY A 2 -13.02 12.73 17.32
N ARG A 3 -13.55 12.28 18.46
CA ARG A 3 -12.98 11.14 19.22
C ARG A 3 -13.12 9.86 18.38
N ILE A 4 -11.99 9.22 18.07
CA ILE A 4 -11.97 7.94 17.34
C ILE A 4 -12.69 6.87 18.18
N PRO A 5 -13.68 6.14 17.64
CA PRO A 5 -14.39 5.11 18.38
C PRO A 5 -13.46 4.00 18.90
N LYS A 6 -13.80 3.44 20.07
CA LYS A 6 -13.10 2.26 20.60
C LYS A 6 -13.18 1.13 19.57
N ASN A 7 -12.05 0.49 19.27
CA ASN A 7 -11.95 -0.56 18.24
C ASN A 7 -12.23 -0.10 16.80
N ALA A 8 -12.00 1.17 16.45
CA ALA A 8 -12.09 1.60 15.05
C ALA A 8 -11.02 0.93 14.15
N TYR A 9 -9.85 0.60 14.68
CA TYR A 9 -8.79 -0.12 13.97
C TYR A 9 -8.89 -1.63 14.23
N ARG A 10 -9.23 -2.39 13.19
CA ARG A 10 -9.50 -3.86 13.23
C ARG A 10 -8.94 -4.60 12.01
N PRO A 11 -7.66 -4.46 11.66
CA PRO A 11 -7.08 -5.07 10.45
C PRO A 11 -7.10 -6.61 10.46
N PHE A 12 -7.18 -7.22 11.64
CA PHE A 12 -7.20 -8.67 11.86
C PHE A 12 -8.50 -9.13 12.56
N GLU A 13 -9.55 -8.31 12.45
CA GLU A 13 -10.77 -8.41 13.25
C GLU A 13 -10.52 -8.35 14.76
N LYS A 14 -11.60 -8.51 15.57
CA LYS A 14 -11.53 -8.61 17.03
C LYS A 14 -12.65 -9.55 17.53
N GLY A 15 -12.37 -10.28 18.61
CA GLY A 15 -13.33 -11.20 19.24
C GLY A 15 -13.06 -12.66 18.88
N PRO A 16 -14.04 -13.58 18.95
CA PRO A 16 -13.84 -15.02 18.75
C PRO A 16 -13.29 -15.46 17.39
N ARG A 17 -13.25 -14.54 16.41
CA ARG A 17 -12.69 -14.76 15.07
C ARG A 17 -11.53 -13.80 14.78
N ASP A 18 -10.80 -13.38 15.82
CA ASP A 18 -9.57 -12.64 15.63
C ASP A 18 -8.49 -13.51 14.96
N CYS A 19 -7.57 -12.87 14.25
CA CYS A 19 -6.48 -13.60 13.62
C CYS A 19 -5.48 -14.05 14.69
N LEU A 20 -5.41 -15.35 14.96
CA LEU A 20 -4.37 -15.96 15.82
C LEU A 20 -2.95 -15.62 15.35
N GLY A 21 -2.77 -15.32 14.06
CA GLY A 21 -1.48 -14.97 13.46
C GLY A 21 -1.15 -13.47 13.46
N GLN A 22 -1.93 -12.60 14.09
CA GLN A 22 -1.72 -11.14 13.99
C GLN A 22 -0.33 -10.69 14.47
N GLU A 23 0.20 -11.30 15.52
CA GLU A 23 1.50 -10.91 16.10
C GLU A 23 2.64 -11.27 15.15
N LEU A 24 2.60 -12.48 14.59
CA LEU A 24 3.54 -12.92 13.57
C LEU A 24 3.45 -12.04 12.33
N ALA A 25 2.24 -11.81 11.82
CA ALA A 25 2.03 -11.00 10.62
C ALA A 25 2.57 -9.57 10.78
N MET A 26 2.36 -8.94 11.94
CA MET A 26 2.88 -7.61 12.23
C MET A 26 4.40 -7.59 12.37
N LEU A 27 4.99 -8.62 12.99
CA LEU A 27 6.44 -8.75 13.13
C LEU A 27 7.12 -8.90 11.76
N GLU A 28 6.65 -9.84 10.95
CA GLU A 28 7.16 -10.09 9.60
C GLU A 28 7.03 -8.85 8.72
N THR A 29 5.86 -8.19 8.74
CA THR A 29 5.62 -6.95 7.97
C THR A 29 6.65 -5.88 8.31
N ARG A 30 6.95 -5.68 9.61
CA ARG A 30 7.95 -4.69 10.05
C ARG A 30 9.35 -5.06 9.59
N ILE A 31 9.74 -6.34 9.70
CA ILE A 31 11.05 -6.82 9.29
C ILE A 31 11.23 -6.64 7.78
N VAL A 32 10.27 -7.11 6.99
CA VAL A 32 10.30 -7.00 5.53
C VAL A 32 10.35 -5.52 5.11
N LEU A 33 9.57 -4.65 5.74
CA LEU A 33 9.58 -3.22 5.44
C LEU A 33 10.94 -2.59 5.75
N ALA A 34 11.50 -2.85 6.94
CA ALA A 34 12.77 -2.30 7.36
C ALA A 34 13.94 -2.76 6.47
N LEU A 35 13.97 -4.05 6.10
CA LEU A 35 15.01 -4.60 5.22
C LEU A 35 14.87 -4.08 3.79
N THR A 36 13.66 -4.03 3.27
CA THR A 36 13.37 -3.59 1.90
C THR A 36 13.70 -2.10 1.72
N LEU A 37 13.23 -1.23 2.61
CA LEU A 37 13.49 0.22 2.53
C LEU A 37 14.95 0.60 2.80
N ARG A 38 15.69 -0.25 3.53
CA ARG A 38 17.12 -0.04 3.73
C ARG A 38 17.94 -0.37 2.48
N LYS A 39 17.50 -1.38 1.71
CA LYS A 39 18.25 -1.93 0.58
C LYS A 39 17.87 -1.33 -0.76
N PHE A 40 16.63 -0.86 -0.94
CA PHE A 40 16.12 -0.46 -2.24
C PHE A 40 15.51 0.95 -2.24
N ASP A 41 15.64 1.63 -3.36
CA ASP A 41 14.91 2.84 -3.70
C ASP A 41 13.76 2.49 -4.66
N PHE A 42 12.62 3.14 -4.46
CA PHE A 42 11.37 2.89 -5.18
C PHE A 42 10.92 4.17 -5.87
N LYS A 43 10.48 4.04 -7.13
CA LYS A 43 9.84 5.12 -7.87
C LYS A 43 8.60 4.59 -8.58
N GLU A 44 7.44 5.14 -8.26
CA GLU A 44 6.17 4.86 -8.92
C GLU A 44 6.17 5.29 -10.39
N THR A 45 5.43 4.56 -11.23
CA THR A 45 5.47 4.73 -12.69
C THR A 45 4.08 4.72 -13.32
N TYR A 46 3.08 5.26 -12.62
CA TYR A 46 1.70 5.34 -13.11
C TYR A 46 1.60 6.08 -14.45
N ASP A 47 2.37 7.15 -14.66
CA ASP A 47 2.39 7.91 -15.92
C ASP A 47 2.96 7.10 -17.10
N GLU A 48 3.91 6.20 -16.83
CA GLU A 48 4.45 5.29 -17.84
C GLU A 48 3.43 4.20 -18.19
N LEU A 49 2.75 3.66 -17.16
CA LEU A 49 1.67 2.70 -17.35
C LEU A 49 0.51 3.30 -18.18
N ASP A 50 0.07 4.51 -17.86
CA ASP A 50 -1.01 5.19 -18.60
C ASP A 50 -0.62 5.39 -20.06
N ARG A 51 0.59 5.90 -20.33
CA ARG A 51 1.12 6.05 -21.70
C ARG A 51 1.13 4.73 -22.46
N ARG A 52 1.60 3.65 -21.82
CA ARG A 52 1.62 2.30 -22.43
C ARG A 52 0.23 1.78 -22.77
N LEU A 53 -0.77 2.14 -21.96
CA LEU A 53 -2.17 1.74 -22.16
C LEU A 53 -2.95 2.72 -23.07
N GLY A 54 -2.30 3.74 -23.65
CA GLY A 54 -2.96 4.75 -24.47
C GLY A 54 -3.93 5.65 -23.69
N ARG A 55 -3.76 5.75 -22.37
CA ARG A 55 -4.57 6.59 -21.50
C ARG A 55 -3.90 7.95 -21.35
N THR A 56 -4.70 9.01 -21.31
CA THR A 56 -4.21 10.30 -20.86
C THR A 56 -3.89 10.21 -19.37
N PRO A 57 -2.67 10.60 -18.94
CA PRO A 57 -2.36 10.75 -17.52
C PRO A 57 -3.43 11.63 -16.89
N LYS A 58 -4.13 11.08 -15.90
CA LYS A 58 -5.16 11.83 -15.17
C LYS A 58 -4.51 12.47 -13.96
N GLU A 59 -4.63 13.78 -13.87
CA GLU A 59 -4.43 14.47 -12.60
C GLU A 59 -5.50 13.99 -11.62
N PHE A 60 -5.07 13.68 -10.41
CA PHE A 60 -5.94 13.19 -9.35
C PHE A 60 -5.80 14.10 -8.13
N PRO A 61 -6.23 15.38 -8.19
CA PRO A 61 -5.85 16.40 -7.21
C PRO A 61 -6.29 16.09 -5.78
N VAL A 62 -7.40 15.37 -5.62
CA VAL A 62 -7.90 14.92 -4.31
C VAL A 62 -7.16 13.67 -3.83
N LEU A 63 -6.84 12.76 -4.76
CA LEU A 63 -6.23 11.46 -4.49
C LEU A 63 -4.73 11.62 -4.18
N GLU A 64 -4.03 12.52 -4.85
CA GLU A 64 -2.64 12.92 -4.51
C GLU A 64 -2.51 13.39 -3.06
N LYS A 65 -3.52 14.11 -2.54
CA LYS A 65 -3.54 14.56 -1.13
C LYS A 65 -3.71 13.43 -0.11
N VAL A 66 -4.08 12.22 -0.55
CA VAL A 66 -4.32 11.05 0.32
C VAL A 66 -3.44 9.85 -0.04
N GLY A 67 -2.30 10.08 -0.69
CA GLY A 67 -1.34 9.01 -1.05
C GLY A 67 -1.38 8.57 -2.51
N GLY A 68 -1.97 9.39 -3.38
CA GLY A 68 -1.96 9.19 -4.83
C GLY A 68 -2.82 8.02 -5.29
N ARG A 69 -2.36 7.33 -6.35
CA ARG A 69 -3.10 6.24 -7.00
C ARG A 69 -2.92 4.86 -6.34
N ALA A 70 -2.15 4.78 -5.25
CA ALA A 70 -1.85 3.55 -4.52
C ALA A 70 -2.98 3.15 -3.53
N TYR A 71 -4.24 3.18 -3.98
CA TYR A 71 -5.37 2.77 -3.15
C TYR A 71 -5.68 1.28 -3.32
N GLN A 72 -6.34 0.71 -2.31
CA GLN A 72 -6.81 -0.67 -2.33
C GLN A 72 -8.04 -0.80 -3.25
N VAL A 73 -8.02 -1.79 -4.12
CA VAL A 73 -9.17 -2.28 -4.90
C VAL A 73 -9.52 -3.70 -4.45
N LEU A 74 -10.79 -4.06 -4.57
CA LEU A 74 -11.24 -5.41 -4.27
C LEU A 74 -11.12 -6.26 -5.54
N PHE A 75 -10.26 -7.26 -5.52
CA PHE A 75 -10.17 -8.29 -6.55
C PHE A 75 -9.91 -9.62 -5.88
N THR A 76 -11.00 -10.30 -5.50
CA THR A 76 -11.10 -11.47 -4.59
C THR A 76 -10.56 -11.25 -3.18
N ALA A 77 -9.44 -10.54 -3.04
CA ALA A 77 -8.88 -10.01 -1.82
C ALA A 77 -8.55 -8.52 -2.00
N ALA A 78 -8.11 -7.88 -0.92
CA ALA A 78 -7.49 -6.55 -0.96
C ALA A 78 -6.25 -6.59 -1.86
N LYS A 79 -6.25 -5.81 -2.95
CA LYS A 79 -5.07 -5.62 -3.81
C LYS A 79 -4.83 -4.15 -4.04
N ALA A 80 -3.59 -3.78 -4.30
CA ALA A 80 -3.32 -2.43 -4.73
C ALA A 80 -3.80 -2.21 -6.17
N LYS A 81 -4.37 -1.03 -6.43
CA LYS A 81 -4.78 -0.64 -7.78
C LYS A 81 -3.61 -0.74 -8.76
N GLU A 82 -3.86 -1.43 -9.87
CA GLU A 82 -2.90 -1.56 -10.98
C GLU A 82 -1.54 -2.14 -10.53
N GLY A 83 -1.50 -2.80 -9.37
CA GLY A 83 -0.30 -3.43 -8.81
C GLY A 83 0.77 -2.47 -8.30
N ILE A 84 0.50 -1.16 -8.22
CA ILE A 84 1.49 -0.10 -7.90
C ILE A 84 2.72 -0.23 -8.83
N PRO A 85 2.59 0.15 -10.11
CA PRO A 85 3.69 0.05 -11.06
C PRO A 85 4.87 0.88 -10.55
N MET A 86 6.06 0.28 -10.52
CA MET A 86 7.23 0.90 -9.91
C MET A 86 8.55 0.39 -10.51
N TRP A 87 9.52 1.29 -10.56
CA TRP A 87 10.94 0.95 -10.70
C TRP A 87 11.54 0.71 -9.31
N VAL A 88 12.43 -0.28 -9.23
CA VAL A 88 13.14 -0.63 -8.01
C VAL A 88 14.64 -0.70 -8.33
N SER A 89 15.45 -0.01 -7.55
CA SER A 89 16.91 -0.06 -7.67
C SER A 89 17.55 -0.32 -6.31
N GLU A 90 18.67 -1.03 -6.27
CA GLU A 90 19.44 -1.20 -5.04
C GLU A 90 20.08 0.14 -4.63
N ARG A 91 19.90 0.53 -3.38
CA ARG A 91 20.48 1.74 -2.81
C ARG A 91 21.99 1.50 -2.63
N LYS A 92 22.79 2.32 -3.30
CA LYS A 92 24.24 2.36 -3.06
C LYS A 92 24.47 3.04 -1.71
N GLY A 93 25.20 2.36 -0.81
CA GLY A 93 25.51 2.82 0.53
C GLY A 93 26.45 4.02 0.55
#